data_AF-A0A2A5AZY2-F1
#
_entry.id   AF-A0A2A5AZY2-F1
#
_cell.length_a   1.000
_cell.length_b   1.000
_cell.length_c   1.000
_cell.angle_alpha   90.00
_cell.angle_beta   90.00
_cell.angle_gamma   90.00
#
_symmetry.space_group_name_H-M   'P 1'
#
loop_
_entity.id
_entity.type
_entity.pdbx_description
1 polymer ?
#
loop_
_entity_poly.entity_id
_entity_poly.type
_entity_poly.pdbx_seq_one_letter_code
_entity_poly.pdbx_strand_id
1 'polypeptide(L)'
;MSLHKKLEENIGLLIFGILFVSSLGGLVQILPLLNQDMTEAAKNTRVYSALELTGRDIYIREGCSVCHSQQVRPLIAEIERYGPYSRAEEFIYDRPFLWGSKRTGPDLHRVGGKFSDDWHRVHLVDPRAVVSESIMPGYPWLARRNATQAGNIVAKMRGLRYLGHPYSDEDIEAAPGQLEGLKEIDALIVYLQRLGTAYTGERSQ
;
A
#
# COMPACT_ATOMS: atom_id res chain seq x y z
N MET A 1 -2.48 53.72 10.57
CA MET A 1 -2.65 52.80 9.43
C MET A 1 -3.07 51.44 9.97
N SER A 2 -4.22 50.91 9.54
CA SER A 2 -4.72 49.59 9.98
C SER A 2 -3.70 48.49 9.67
N LEU A 3 -3.58 47.48 10.54
CA LEU A 3 -2.72 46.31 10.33
C LEU A 3 -3.00 45.64 8.97
N HIS A 4 -4.27 45.59 8.59
CA HIS A 4 -4.72 45.04 7.32
C HIS A 4 -4.11 45.81 6.12
N LYS A 5 -4.21 47.14 6.14
CA LYS A 5 -3.64 48.00 5.09
C LYS A 5 -2.11 47.88 5.00
N LYS A 6 -1.41 47.71 6.13
CA LYS A 6 0.04 47.47 6.16
C LYS A 6 0.46 46.14 5.54
N LEU A 7 -0.36 45.10 5.70
CA LEU A 7 -0.12 43.78 5.10
C LEU A 7 -0.37 43.79 3.59
N GLU A 8 -1.42 44.48 3.13
CA GLU A 8 -1.75 44.58 1.70
C GLU A 8 -0.76 45.42 0.90
N GLU A 9 -0.23 46.50 1.49
CA GLU A 9 0.73 47.38 0.84
C GLU A 9 2.16 46.80 0.80
N ASN A 10 2.44 45.71 1.53
CA ASN A 10 3.76 45.08 1.58
C ASN A 10 3.70 43.60 1.16
N ILE A 11 4.12 43.34 -0.09
CA ILE A 11 4.11 41.99 -0.67
C ILE A 11 4.91 40.96 0.14
N GLY A 12 6.02 41.36 0.77
CA GLY A 12 6.84 40.47 1.59
C GLY A 12 6.14 40.03 2.86
N LEU A 13 5.46 40.98 3.54
CA LEU A 13 4.65 40.67 4.72
C LEU A 13 3.43 39.82 4.37
N LEU A 14 2.81 40.05 3.20
CA LEU A 14 1.69 39.25 2.73
C LEU A 14 2.11 37.80 2.45
N ILE A 15 3.20 37.59 1.72
CA ILE A 15 3.75 36.25 1.45
C ILE A 15 4.10 35.53 2.75
N PHE A 16 4.78 36.21 3.67
CA PHE A 16 5.10 35.64 4.99
C PHE A 16 3.84 35.24 5.76
N GLY A 17 2.83 36.11 5.79
CA GLY A 17 1.56 35.85 6.48
C GLY A 17 0.84 34.62 5.90
N ILE A 18 0.79 34.49 4.57
CA ILE A 18 0.18 33.32 3.91
C ILE A 18 0.93 32.03 4.25
N LEU A 19 2.27 32.04 4.17
CA LEU A 19 3.08 30.86 4.49
C LEU A 19 2.94 30.47 5.96
N PHE A 20 3.00 31.44 6.87
CA PHE A 20 2.84 31.22 8.29
C PHE A 20 1.49 30.56 8.59
N VAL A 21 0.37 31.18 8.17
CA VAL A 21 -0.97 30.67 8.46
C VAL A 21 -1.21 29.30 7.80
N SER A 22 -0.76 29.11 6.55
CA SER A 22 -0.91 27.83 5.84
C SER A 22 -0.09 26.70 6.50
N SER A 23 1.08 27.02 7.05
CA SER A 23 1.94 26.03 7.72
C SER A 23 1.33 25.48 9.02
N LEU A 24 0.50 26.26 9.71
CA LEU A 24 -0.09 25.85 10.99
C LEU A 24 -0.92 24.57 10.85
N GLY A 25 -1.68 24.42 9.75
CA GLY A 25 -2.46 23.21 9.48
C GLY A 25 -1.58 21.97 9.34
N GLY A 26 -0.49 22.08 8.56
CA GLY A 26 0.45 20.98 8.38
C GLY A 26 1.17 20.60 9.67
N LEU A 27 1.61 21.58 10.47
CA LEU A 27 2.29 21.34 11.74
C LEU A 27 1.38 20.63 12.75
N VAL A 28 0.14 21.08 12.90
CA VAL A 28 -0.82 20.51 13.86
C VAL A 28 -1.25 19.10 13.46
N GLN A 29 -1.32 18.78 12.16
CA GLN A 29 -1.74 17.45 11.71
C GLN A 29 -0.59 16.44 11.63
N ILE A 30 0.60 16.84 11.17
CA ILE A 30 1.72 15.93 10.89
C ILE A 30 2.58 15.69 12.13
N LEU A 31 2.93 16.73 12.89
CA LEU A 31 3.89 16.58 13.99
C LEU A 31 3.40 15.63 15.09
N PRO A 32 2.12 15.67 15.53
CA PRO A 32 1.66 14.70 16.53
C PRO A 32 1.74 13.26 16.03
N LEU A 33 1.47 13.02 14.75
CA LEU A 33 1.51 11.68 14.16
C LEU A 33 2.93 11.07 14.20
N LEU A 34 3.98 11.88 14.09
CA LEU A 34 5.37 11.43 14.16
C LEU A 34 5.79 10.94 15.56
N ASN A 35 5.07 11.37 16.61
CA ASN A 35 5.38 11.07 18.01
C ASN A 35 4.36 10.13 18.67
N GLN A 36 3.39 9.59 17.92
CA GLN A 36 2.40 8.64 18.44
C GLN A 36 2.88 7.19 18.27
N ASP A 37 2.48 6.32 19.20
CA ASP A 37 2.71 4.86 19.19
C ASP A 37 2.01 4.12 18.02
N MET A 38 1.43 4.87 17.05
CA MET A 38 0.98 4.34 15.77
C MET A 38 2.13 3.75 14.92
N THR A 39 3.38 3.91 15.38
CA THR A 39 4.60 3.32 14.81
C THR A 39 4.97 1.97 15.42
N GLU A 40 4.09 1.35 16.20
CA GLU A 40 4.31 -0.04 16.62
C GLU A 40 3.71 -1.01 15.62
N ALA A 41 4.53 -1.93 15.11
CA ALA A 41 4.09 -2.99 14.23
C ALA A 41 3.15 -3.94 14.99
N ALA A 42 2.10 -4.43 14.34
CA ALA A 42 1.31 -5.51 14.93
C ALA A 42 2.23 -6.70 15.22
N LYS A 43 1.91 -7.52 16.23
CA LYS A 43 2.74 -8.68 16.62
C LYS A 43 3.13 -9.58 15.43
N ASN A 44 2.26 -9.68 14.41
CA ASN A 44 2.46 -10.50 13.22
C ASN A 44 2.72 -9.69 11.93
N THR A 45 2.92 -8.37 12.05
CA THR A 45 3.30 -7.53 10.91
C THR A 45 4.79 -7.67 10.68
N ARG A 46 5.16 -8.30 9.56
CA ARG A 46 6.54 -8.39 9.06
C ARG A 46 6.70 -7.58 7.78
N VAL A 47 7.94 -7.24 7.46
CA VAL A 47 8.31 -6.72 6.13
C VAL A 47 7.93 -7.71 5.02
N TYR A 48 7.69 -7.16 3.83
CA TYR A 48 7.39 -7.95 2.64
C TYR A 48 8.60 -8.77 2.22
N SER A 49 8.41 -10.02 1.78
CA SER A 49 9.48 -10.75 1.09
C SER A 49 9.83 -10.08 -0.25
N ALA A 50 10.94 -10.47 -0.87
CA ALA A 50 11.33 -9.92 -2.17
C ALA A 50 10.24 -10.12 -3.24
N LEU A 51 9.61 -11.30 -3.23
CA LEU A 51 8.52 -11.64 -4.14
C LEU A 51 7.24 -10.84 -3.85
N GLU A 52 6.85 -10.72 -2.58
CA GLU A 52 5.68 -9.91 -2.17
C GLU A 52 5.89 -8.42 -2.51
N LEU A 53 7.10 -7.90 -2.26
CA LEU A 53 7.45 -6.52 -2.55
C LEU A 53 7.43 -6.23 -4.04
N THR A 54 7.90 -7.17 -4.86
CA THR A 54 7.82 -7.09 -6.32
C THR A 54 6.36 -7.11 -6.78
N GLY A 55 5.53 -7.99 -6.22
CA GLY A 55 4.10 -8.04 -6.49
C GLY A 55 3.36 -6.75 -6.13
N ARG A 56 3.72 -6.14 -5.00
CA ARG A 56 3.22 -4.84 -4.55
C ARG A 56 3.61 -3.72 -5.52
N ASP A 57 4.83 -3.73 -6.03
CA ASP A 57 5.27 -2.75 -7.02
C ASP A 57 4.54 -2.94 -8.36
N ILE A 58 4.24 -4.17 -8.75
CA ILE A 58 3.39 -4.46 -9.91
C ILE A 58 1.96 -3.95 -9.66
N TYR A 59 1.39 -4.17 -8.47
CA TYR A 59 0.08 -3.64 -8.10
C TYR A 59 0.01 -2.11 -8.24
N ILE A 60 1.08 -1.41 -7.86
CA ILE A 60 1.23 0.04 -8.06
C ILE A 60 1.36 0.38 -9.55
N ARG A 61 2.26 -0.30 -10.27
CA ARG A 61 2.55 -0.08 -11.70
C ARG A 61 1.31 -0.23 -12.58
N GLU A 62 0.46 -1.19 -12.25
CA GLU A 62 -0.79 -1.50 -12.98
C GLU A 62 -1.98 -0.63 -12.54
N GLY A 63 -1.79 0.26 -11.55
CA GLY A 63 -2.82 1.19 -11.10
C GLY A 63 -3.99 0.53 -10.36
N CYS A 64 -3.80 -0.65 -9.77
CA CYS A 64 -4.86 -1.38 -9.10
C CYS A 64 -5.53 -0.56 -7.97
N SER A 65 -4.76 0.29 -7.28
CA SER A 65 -5.23 1.19 -6.22
C SER A 65 -6.23 2.26 -6.68
N VAL A 66 -6.35 2.50 -7.99
CA VAL A 66 -7.35 3.43 -8.57
C VAL A 66 -8.75 2.82 -8.51
N CYS A 67 -8.86 1.50 -8.53
CA CYS A 67 -10.12 0.77 -8.50
C CYS A 67 -10.39 0.07 -7.17
N HIS A 68 -9.34 -0.33 -6.46
CA HIS A 68 -9.41 -1.12 -5.25
C HIS A 68 -8.81 -0.38 -4.07
N SER A 69 -9.57 -0.28 -2.98
CA SER A 69 -9.06 0.17 -1.70
C SER A 69 -8.41 -0.98 -0.93
N GLN A 70 -7.53 -0.63 -0.01
CA GLN A 70 -6.97 -1.53 0.99
C GLN A 70 -7.16 -0.93 2.37
N GLN A 71 -8.40 -0.56 2.69
CA GLN A 71 -8.78 0.00 3.97
C GLN A 71 -10.26 -0.25 4.27
N VAL A 72 -10.53 -1.39 4.92
CA VAL A 72 -11.85 -1.70 5.50
C VAL A 72 -12.15 -0.74 6.64
N ARG A 73 -13.28 -0.03 6.55
CA ARG A 73 -13.73 0.96 7.54
C ARG A 73 -14.43 0.29 8.73
N PRO A 74 -14.47 0.91 9.92
CA PRO A 74 -15.15 0.38 11.11
C PRO A 74 -16.68 0.57 11.03
N LEU A 75 -17.30 0.06 9.97
CA LEU A 75 -18.75 0.03 9.77
C LEU A 75 -19.21 -1.42 9.73
N ILE A 76 -20.33 -1.74 10.36
CA ILE A 76 -20.86 -3.12 10.45
C ILE A 76 -20.96 -3.74 9.05
N ALA A 77 -21.58 -3.03 8.10
CA ALA A 77 -21.74 -3.52 6.73
C ALA A 77 -20.42 -3.76 5.98
N GLU A 78 -19.34 -3.04 6.33
CA GLU A 78 -18.01 -3.31 5.77
C GLU A 78 -17.35 -4.50 6.42
N ILE A 79 -17.52 -4.65 7.72
CA ILE A 79 -16.97 -5.78 8.47
C ILE A 79 -17.61 -7.08 7.99
N GLU A 80 -18.92 -7.09 7.81
CA GLU A 80 -19.64 -8.25 7.25
C GLU A 80 -19.19 -8.59 5.82
N ARG A 81 -18.92 -7.56 5.01
CA ARG A 81 -18.55 -7.75 3.60
C ARG A 81 -17.09 -8.16 3.40
N TYR A 82 -16.17 -7.49 4.09
CA TYR A 82 -14.73 -7.62 3.83
C TYR A 82 -13.99 -8.34 4.96
N GLY A 83 -14.55 -8.40 6.16
CA GLY A 83 -13.89 -8.91 7.35
C GLY A 83 -13.45 -7.76 8.27
N PRO A 84 -12.62 -8.04 9.30
CA PRO A 84 -12.28 -7.06 10.33
C PRO A 84 -11.77 -5.73 9.78
N TYR A 85 -12.16 -4.63 10.43
CA TYR A 85 -11.71 -3.29 10.05
C TYR A 85 -10.18 -3.19 10.09
N SER A 86 -9.63 -2.30 9.26
CA SER A 86 -8.19 -2.15 9.10
C SER A 86 -7.62 -1.37 10.26
N ARG A 87 -6.44 -1.76 10.73
CA ARG A 87 -5.75 -1.09 11.82
C ARG A 87 -4.44 -0.47 11.35
N ALA A 88 -3.99 0.58 12.03
CA ALA A 88 -2.84 1.38 11.59
C ALA A 88 -1.54 0.55 11.56
N GLU A 89 -1.39 -0.34 12.54
CA GLU A 89 -0.23 -1.22 12.73
C GLU A 89 -0.01 -2.24 11.60
N GLU A 90 -1.00 -2.41 10.72
CA GLU A 90 -0.92 -3.29 9.54
C GLU A 90 -0.22 -2.60 8.36
N PHE A 91 -0.20 -1.27 8.33
CA PHE A 91 0.31 -0.46 7.22
C PHE A 91 1.73 0.08 7.48
N ILE A 92 2.38 -0.33 8.57
CA ILE A 92 3.62 0.32 9.02
C ILE A 92 4.80 0.17 8.04
N TYR A 93 4.79 -0.92 7.26
CA TYR A 93 5.77 -1.18 6.20
C TYR A 93 5.25 -0.78 4.82
N ASP A 94 4.12 -0.08 4.72
CA ASP A 94 3.61 0.38 3.43
C ASP A 94 4.18 1.73 3.05
N ARG A 95 5.18 1.69 2.15
CA ARG A 95 5.76 2.88 1.53
C ARG A 95 5.61 2.81 0.01
N PRO A 96 4.79 3.68 -0.63
CA PRO A 96 3.75 4.54 -0.01
C PRO A 96 2.54 3.71 0.44
N PHE A 97 1.67 4.25 1.30
CA PHE A 97 0.41 3.59 1.66
C PHE A 97 -0.50 3.35 0.43
N LEU A 98 -1.29 2.26 0.46
CA LEU A 98 -2.19 1.86 -0.65
C LEU A 98 -3.67 1.76 -0.23
N TRP A 99 -4.08 2.56 0.77
CA TRP A 99 -5.44 2.56 1.31
C TRP A 99 -6.53 2.75 0.26
N GLY A 100 -6.22 3.46 -0.83
CA GLY A 100 -7.13 3.77 -1.93
C GLY A 100 -8.12 4.88 -1.58
N SER A 101 -8.65 5.54 -2.61
CA SER A 101 -9.61 6.64 -2.47
C SER A 101 -10.93 6.38 -3.21
N LYS A 102 -11.01 5.26 -3.94
CA LYS A 102 -12.16 4.86 -4.74
C LYS A 102 -12.36 3.34 -4.68
N ARG A 103 -13.61 2.91 -4.81
CA ARG A 103 -14.02 1.50 -4.93
C ARG A 103 -14.83 1.30 -6.20
N THR A 104 -14.14 1.11 -7.30
CA THR A 104 -14.74 0.59 -8.54
C THR A 104 -14.88 -0.93 -8.44
N GLY A 105 -13.84 -1.58 -7.89
CA GLY A 105 -13.87 -2.96 -7.44
C GLY A 105 -13.95 -3.08 -5.91
N PRO A 106 -14.03 -4.31 -5.37
CA PRO A 106 -14.08 -4.56 -3.92
C PRO A 106 -12.81 -4.09 -3.19
N ASP A 107 -12.91 -3.89 -1.87
CA ASP A 107 -11.73 -3.70 -1.01
C ASP A 107 -10.90 -4.99 -0.96
N LEU A 108 -9.57 -4.87 -1.02
CA LEU A 108 -8.64 -5.99 -1.09
C LEU A 108 -7.84 -6.21 0.21
N HIS A 109 -8.00 -5.38 1.24
CA HIS A 109 -7.14 -5.48 2.43
C HIS A 109 -7.25 -6.84 3.14
N ARG A 110 -8.37 -7.54 2.97
CA ARG A 110 -8.65 -8.85 3.58
C ARG A 110 -8.85 -9.95 2.53
N VAL A 111 -8.16 -9.88 1.38
CA VAL A 111 -8.32 -10.88 0.31
C VAL A 111 -7.48 -12.14 0.52
N GLY A 112 -6.43 -12.07 1.35
CA GLY A 112 -5.54 -13.20 1.60
C GLY A 112 -6.30 -14.46 2.03
N GLY A 113 -6.09 -15.56 1.31
CA GLY A 113 -6.73 -16.85 1.55
C GLY A 113 -8.21 -16.96 1.14
N LYS A 114 -8.85 -15.90 0.63
CA LYS A 114 -10.26 -15.96 0.19
C LYS A 114 -10.46 -16.65 -1.15
N PHE A 115 -9.46 -16.58 -2.03
CA PHE A 115 -9.48 -17.18 -3.35
C PHE A 115 -8.20 -17.99 -3.56
N SER A 116 -8.26 -19.04 -4.38
CA SER A 116 -7.08 -19.81 -4.75
C SER A 116 -6.17 -19.01 -5.68
N ASP A 117 -4.89 -19.39 -5.72
CA ASP A 117 -3.92 -18.79 -6.65
C ASP A 117 -4.35 -18.98 -8.10
N ASP A 118 -4.95 -20.13 -8.43
CA ASP A 118 -5.51 -20.39 -9.77
C ASP A 118 -6.68 -19.45 -10.09
N TRP A 119 -7.57 -19.19 -9.12
CA TRP A 119 -8.64 -18.21 -9.31
C TRP A 119 -8.06 -16.83 -9.60
N HIS A 120 -7.07 -16.39 -8.80
CA HIS A 120 -6.41 -15.11 -9.05
C HIS A 120 -5.75 -15.07 -10.43
N ARG A 121 -5.11 -16.17 -10.85
CA ARG A 121 -4.44 -16.26 -12.15
C ARG A 121 -5.44 -16.10 -13.31
N VAL A 122 -6.57 -16.81 -13.26
CA VAL A 122 -7.61 -16.69 -14.28
C VAL A 122 -8.25 -15.30 -14.24
N HIS A 123 -8.61 -14.81 -13.04
CA HIS A 123 -9.23 -13.50 -12.86
C HIS A 123 -8.33 -12.36 -13.35
N LEU A 124 -7.02 -12.39 -13.08
CA LEU A 124 -6.10 -11.36 -13.53
C LEU A 124 -5.91 -11.39 -15.06
N VAL A 125 -5.91 -12.57 -15.69
CA VAL A 125 -5.76 -12.69 -17.14
C VAL A 125 -7.02 -12.25 -17.87
N ASP A 126 -8.18 -12.75 -17.45
CA ASP A 126 -9.48 -12.39 -18.00
C ASP A 126 -10.55 -12.36 -16.89
N PRO A 127 -10.80 -11.19 -16.27
CA PRO A 127 -11.75 -11.08 -15.18
C PRO A 127 -13.16 -11.58 -15.54
N ARG A 128 -13.57 -11.42 -16.81
CA ARG A 128 -14.90 -11.82 -17.28
C ARG A 128 -15.06 -13.34 -17.42
N ALA A 129 -13.96 -14.09 -17.43
CA ALA A 129 -14.00 -15.56 -17.48
C ALA A 129 -14.51 -16.18 -16.17
N VAL A 130 -14.34 -15.48 -15.03
CA VAL A 130 -14.80 -15.94 -13.71
C VAL A 130 -15.86 -15.05 -13.08
N VAL A 131 -15.95 -13.79 -13.52
CA VAL A 131 -16.98 -12.84 -13.09
C VAL A 131 -17.49 -12.11 -14.33
N SER A 132 -18.56 -12.61 -14.95
CA SER A 132 -19.07 -12.13 -16.24
C SER A 132 -19.32 -10.61 -16.30
N GLU A 133 -19.84 -10.05 -15.20
CA GLU A 133 -20.14 -8.62 -15.06
C GLU A 133 -18.92 -7.77 -14.66
N SER A 134 -17.71 -8.34 -14.64
CA SER A 134 -16.52 -7.61 -14.19
C SER A 134 -16.14 -6.50 -15.17
N ILE A 135 -16.03 -5.29 -14.64
CA ILE A 135 -15.50 -4.12 -15.34
C ILE A 135 -13.98 -3.98 -15.19
N MET A 136 -13.32 -4.91 -14.49
CA MET A 136 -11.87 -4.90 -14.32
C MET A 136 -11.18 -5.15 -15.68
N PRO A 137 -10.10 -4.43 -16.02
CA PRO A 137 -9.28 -4.75 -17.19
C PRO A 137 -8.62 -6.13 -17.08
N GLY A 138 -8.35 -6.78 -18.21
CA GLY A 138 -7.53 -8.00 -18.22
C GLY A 138 -6.04 -7.64 -18.26
N TYR A 139 -5.21 -8.39 -17.53
CA TYR A 139 -3.76 -8.20 -17.40
C TYR A 139 -2.95 -9.41 -17.93
N PRO A 140 -3.20 -9.93 -19.16
CA PRO A 140 -2.56 -11.14 -19.67
C PRO A 140 -1.04 -11.02 -19.88
N TRP A 141 -0.48 -9.80 -19.86
CA TRP A 141 0.97 -9.61 -19.93
C TRP A 141 1.70 -10.05 -18.66
N LEU A 142 1.04 -10.04 -17.50
CA LEU A 142 1.64 -10.45 -16.24
C LEU A 142 2.06 -11.93 -16.26
N ALA A 143 1.34 -12.77 -17.02
CA ALA A 143 1.68 -14.18 -17.22
C ALA A 143 2.87 -14.41 -18.16
N ARG A 144 3.27 -13.38 -18.93
CA ARG A 144 4.34 -13.48 -19.93
C ARG A 144 5.65 -12.87 -19.45
N ARG A 145 5.58 -11.74 -18.75
CA ARG A 145 6.74 -11.00 -18.24
C ARG A 145 7.35 -11.68 -17.02
N ASN A 146 8.67 -11.64 -16.92
CA ASN A 146 9.41 -12.23 -15.79
C ASN A 146 9.41 -11.28 -14.59
N ALA A 147 9.27 -11.81 -13.38
CA ALA A 147 9.31 -11.04 -12.15
C ALA A 147 10.67 -10.32 -11.97
N THR A 148 11.77 -10.92 -12.45
CA THR A 148 13.11 -10.31 -12.44
C THR A 148 13.22 -9.01 -13.24
N GLN A 149 12.25 -8.72 -14.13
CA GLN A 149 12.21 -7.50 -14.94
C GLN A 149 11.36 -6.39 -14.30
N ALA A 150 10.70 -6.67 -13.18
CA ALA A 150 9.82 -5.72 -12.47
C ALA A 150 10.61 -4.78 -11.54
N GLY A 151 11.73 -4.23 -12.03
CA GLY A 151 12.58 -3.28 -11.31
C GLY A 151 13.77 -3.92 -10.59
N ASN A 152 14.48 -3.10 -9.79
CA ASN A 152 15.68 -3.54 -9.06
C ASN A 152 15.34 -3.81 -7.58
N ILE A 153 15.10 -5.07 -7.25
CA ILE A 153 14.68 -5.49 -5.91
C ILE A 153 15.72 -5.21 -4.83
N VAL A 154 17.02 -5.37 -5.14
CA VAL A 154 18.12 -5.09 -4.21
C VAL A 154 18.17 -3.60 -3.87
N ALA A 155 18.10 -2.73 -4.88
CA ALA A 155 18.06 -1.29 -4.67
C ALA A 155 16.81 -0.88 -3.88
N LYS A 156 15.66 -1.50 -4.15
CA LYS A 156 14.41 -1.26 -3.43
C LYS A 156 14.53 -1.61 -1.96
N MET A 157 14.97 -2.83 -1.62
CA MET A 157 15.08 -3.27 -0.23
C MET A 157 16.12 -2.45 0.53
N ARG A 158 17.23 -2.06 -0.10
CA ARG A 158 18.19 -1.11 0.49
C ARG A 158 17.57 0.26 0.76
N GLY A 159 16.77 0.79 -0.18
CA GLY A 159 16.05 2.05 0.00
C GLY A 159 15.02 1.97 1.13
N LEU A 160 14.26 0.88 1.22
CA LEU A 160 13.31 0.66 2.30
C LEU A 160 14.02 0.48 3.65
N ARG A 161 15.18 -0.19 3.68
CA ARG A 161 16.01 -0.30 4.88
C ARG A 161 16.46 1.07 5.38
N TYR A 162 16.89 1.95 4.47
CA TYR A 162 17.20 3.34 4.80
C TYR A 162 15.98 4.09 5.39
N LEU A 163 14.77 3.76 4.95
CA LEU A 163 13.52 4.30 5.47
C LEU A 163 13.01 3.60 6.75
N GLY A 164 13.83 2.74 7.38
CA GLY A 164 13.53 2.09 8.66
C GLY A 164 12.89 0.71 8.57
N HIS A 165 12.86 0.07 7.39
CA HIS A 165 12.45 -1.34 7.31
C HIS A 165 13.55 -2.27 7.85
N PRO A 166 13.21 -3.26 8.70
CA PRO A 166 14.19 -4.18 9.29
C PRO A 166 14.60 -5.32 8.33
N TYR A 167 15.07 -5.01 7.11
CA TYR A 167 15.68 -6.01 6.22
C TYR A 167 17.12 -6.31 6.65
N SER A 168 17.48 -7.59 6.76
CA SER A 168 18.87 -8.01 6.98
C SER A 168 19.70 -7.94 5.69
N ASP A 169 21.03 -8.11 5.80
CA ASP A 169 21.87 -8.21 4.60
C ASP A 169 21.56 -9.52 3.84
N GLU A 170 21.29 -10.61 4.55
CA GLU A 170 20.91 -11.90 3.98
C GLU A 170 19.59 -11.81 3.19
N ASP A 171 18.59 -11.09 3.71
CA ASP A 171 17.33 -10.83 3.00
C ASP A 171 17.58 -10.18 1.63
N ILE A 172 18.47 -9.18 1.61
CA ILE A 172 18.78 -8.38 0.42
C ILE A 172 19.62 -9.18 -0.58
N GLU A 173 20.59 -9.94 -0.11
CA GLU A 173 21.46 -10.78 -0.95
C GLU A 173 20.68 -11.94 -1.59
N ALA A 174 19.74 -12.55 -0.86
CA ALA A 174 18.91 -13.63 -1.37
C ALA A 174 17.77 -13.16 -2.30
N ALA A 175 17.46 -11.85 -2.31
CA ALA A 175 16.28 -11.30 -2.98
C ALA A 175 16.19 -11.61 -4.49
N PRO A 176 17.27 -11.50 -5.30
CA PRO A 176 17.19 -11.81 -6.74
C PRO A 176 16.78 -13.27 -7.01
N GLY A 177 17.33 -14.21 -6.23
CA GLY A 177 17.04 -15.64 -6.37
C GLY A 177 15.57 -15.98 -6.08
N GLN A 178 14.89 -15.21 -5.24
CA GLN A 178 13.46 -15.38 -4.98
C GLN A 178 12.56 -15.02 -6.17
N LEU A 179 13.09 -14.32 -7.18
CA LEU A 179 12.35 -13.90 -8.38
C LEU A 179 12.65 -14.77 -9.60
N GLU A 180 13.72 -15.57 -9.57
CA GLU A 180 14.16 -16.37 -10.70
C GLU A 180 13.12 -17.40 -11.12
N GLY A 181 12.89 -17.52 -12.43
CA GLY A 181 11.89 -18.43 -13.00
C GLY A 181 10.43 -18.01 -12.82
N LEU A 182 10.15 -17.00 -11.98
CA LEU A 182 8.79 -16.52 -11.73
C LEU A 182 8.34 -15.43 -12.71
N LYS A 183 7.03 -15.36 -12.89
CA LYS A 183 6.34 -14.34 -13.70
C LYS A 183 5.81 -13.22 -12.81
N GLU A 184 5.54 -12.08 -13.42
CA GLU A 184 4.94 -10.94 -12.71
C GLU A 184 3.59 -11.31 -12.06
N ILE A 185 2.81 -12.19 -12.71
CA ILE A 185 1.54 -12.67 -12.15
C ILE A 185 1.75 -13.48 -10.87
N ASP A 186 2.84 -14.24 -10.75
CA ASP A 186 3.15 -15.02 -9.54
C ASP A 186 3.46 -14.08 -8.37
N ALA A 187 4.29 -13.06 -8.63
CA ALA A 187 4.60 -12.03 -7.64
C ALA A 187 3.34 -11.29 -7.18
N LEU A 188 2.48 -10.87 -8.10
CA LEU A 188 1.24 -10.17 -7.77
C LEU A 188 0.29 -11.05 -6.96
N ILE A 189 0.14 -12.32 -7.30
CA ILE A 189 -0.68 -13.28 -6.53
C ILE A 189 -0.15 -13.41 -5.11
N VAL A 190 1.16 -13.61 -4.93
CA VAL A 190 1.77 -13.72 -3.60
C VAL A 190 1.55 -12.45 -2.78
N TYR A 191 1.65 -11.27 -3.39
CA TYR A 191 1.28 -10.01 -2.71
C TYR A 191 -0.19 -9.99 -2.29
N LEU A 192 -1.12 -10.36 -3.18
CA LEU A 192 -2.56 -10.39 -2.85
C LEU A 192 -2.86 -11.39 -1.73
N GLN A 193 -2.22 -12.56 -1.74
CA GLN A 193 -2.37 -13.58 -0.70
C GLN A 193 -1.85 -13.12 0.66
N ARG A 194 -0.89 -12.21 0.69
CA ARG A 194 -0.38 -11.63 1.94
C ARG A 194 -1.39 -10.67 2.59
N LEU A 195 -2.27 -10.03 1.83
CA LEU A 195 -3.12 -8.94 2.34
C LEU A 195 -4.06 -9.40 3.47
N GLY A 196 -3.91 -8.74 4.61
CA GLY A 196 -4.77 -8.94 5.78
C GLY A 196 -4.43 -10.15 6.65
N THR A 197 -3.42 -10.94 6.27
CA THR A 197 -2.98 -12.13 7.02
C THR A 197 -2.20 -11.82 8.30
N ALA A 198 -1.77 -10.57 8.48
CA ALA A 198 -1.13 -10.11 9.72
C ALA A 198 -2.12 -9.92 10.89
N TYR A 199 -3.43 -9.89 10.60
CA TYR A 199 -4.46 -9.67 11.61
C TYR A 199 -4.66 -10.88 12.52
N THR A 200 -4.59 -10.67 13.84
CA THR A 200 -4.72 -11.72 14.86
C THR A 200 -5.99 -11.62 15.70
N GLY A 201 -6.90 -10.68 15.42
CA GLY A 201 -8.06 -10.41 16.29
C GLY A 201 -7.71 -9.60 17.54
N GLU A 202 -6.57 -9.91 18.15
CA GLU A 202 -6.05 -9.28 19.35
C GLU A 202 -5.41 -7.92 19.05
N ARG A 203 -5.50 -6.97 19.98
CA ARG A 203 -4.76 -5.71 19.90
C ARG A 203 -3.31 -5.97 20.33
N SER A 204 -2.32 -5.47 19.58
CA SER A 204 -1.00 -5.24 20.19
C SER A 204 -1.24 -4.34 21.41
N GLN A 205 -0.80 -4.81 22.58
CA GLN A 205 -0.99 -4.11 23.85
C GLN A 205 -0.22 -2.81 23.84
#